data_AF-D4J947-F1
#
_entry.id   AF-D4J947-F1
#
_cell.length_a   1.000
_cell.length_b   1.000
_cell.length_c   1.000
_cell.angle_alpha   90.00
_cell.angle_beta   90.00
_cell.angle_gamma   90.00
#
_symmetry.space_group_name_H-M   'P 1'
#
loop_
_entity.id
_entity.type
_entity.pdbx_description
1 polymer ?
#
loop_
_entity_poly.entity_id
_entity_poly.type
_entity_poly.pdbx_seq_one_letter_code
_entity_poly.pdbx_strand_id
1 'polypeptide(L)'
;MAKITEEEMETILQNEIPLDLEVDSGIFEFHECGNVSIGVSYEHIGLGTHCVGYIFNLFVNGEYINIPSSYNNICDATKVLTEEWNRWQ
;
A
#
# COMPACT_ATOMS: atom_id res chain seq x y z
N MET A 1 -16.55 -5.43 9.20
CA MET A 1 -15.83 -5.16 10.48
C MET A 1 -16.04 -3.70 10.90
N ALA A 2 -15.41 -3.22 11.97
CA ALA A 2 -15.31 -1.78 12.19
C ALA A 2 -14.38 -1.17 11.13
N LYS A 3 -14.74 0.02 10.61
CA LYS A 3 -13.90 0.77 9.67
C LYS A 3 -12.68 1.33 10.40
N ILE A 4 -11.54 1.37 9.73
CA ILE A 4 -10.32 1.98 10.26
C ILE A 4 -10.31 3.48 9.95
N THR A 5 -9.64 4.24 10.80
CA THR A 5 -9.38 5.67 10.63
C THR A 5 -8.08 5.93 9.86
N GLU A 6 -7.89 7.16 9.39
CA GLU A 6 -6.63 7.56 8.73
C GLU A 6 -5.43 7.44 9.70
N GLU A 7 -5.61 7.75 10.99
CA GLU A 7 -4.56 7.63 12.01
C GLU A 7 -4.15 6.16 12.25
N GLU A 8 -5.12 5.25 12.27
CA GLU A 8 -4.85 3.81 12.35
C GLU A 8 -4.15 3.30 11.10
N MET A 9 -4.57 3.73 9.90
CA MET A 9 -3.91 3.36 8.65
C MET A 9 -2.47 3.90 8.60
N GLU A 10 -2.23 5.15 8.98
CA GLU A 10 -0.88 5.71 9.04
C GLU A 10 0.01 4.90 10.00
N THR A 11 -0.52 4.51 11.15
CA THR A 11 0.18 3.65 12.12
C THR A 11 0.54 2.30 11.53
N ILE A 12 -0.35 1.69 10.75
CA ILE A 12 -0.10 0.43 10.05
C ILE A 12 1.05 0.62 9.04
N LEU A 13 0.96 1.64 8.19
CA LEU A 13 1.98 1.92 7.18
C LEU A 13 3.37 2.13 7.77
N GLN A 14 3.47 2.84 8.89
CA GLN A 14 4.76 3.12 9.55
C GLN A 14 5.37 1.90 10.25
N ASN A 15 4.56 0.97 10.76
CA ASN A 15 5.03 -0.10 11.62
C ASN A 15 5.13 -1.46 10.92
N GLU A 16 4.31 -1.71 9.90
CA GLU A 16 4.23 -3.01 9.23
C GLU A 16 5.05 -3.07 7.94
N ILE A 17 5.38 -1.93 7.34
CA ILE A 17 6.24 -1.87 6.16
C ILE A 17 7.71 -1.82 6.60
N PRO A 18 8.60 -2.70 6.06
CA PRO A 18 10.02 -2.62 6.35
C PRO A 18 10.64 -1.32 5.82
N LEU A 19 11.60 -0.77 6.56
CA LEU A 19 12.26 0.50 6.21
C LEU A 19 13.18 0.39 4.97
N ASP A 20 13.50 -0.83 4.54
CA ASP A 20 14.51 -1.17 3.54
C ASP A 20 13.95 -2.00 2.38
N LEU A 21 12.77 -1.65 1.87
CA LEU A 21 12.22 -2.24 0.66
C LEU A 21 13.22 -2.13 -0.51
N GLU A 22 13.57 -3.28 -1.09
CA GLU A 22 14.43 -3.34 -2.27
C GLU A 22 13.69 -2.87 -3.52
N VAL A 23 14.33 -2.02 -4.31
CA VAL A 23 13.77 -1.49 -5.56
C VAL A 23 13.55 -2.63 -6.56
N ASP A 24 12.40 -2.63 -7.24
CA ASP A 24 12.02 -3.58 -8.29
C ASP A 24 12.02 -5.06 -7.83
N SER A 25 11.78 -5.31 -6.54
CA SER A 25 11.80 -6.66 -5.95
C SER A 25 10.42 -7.31 -5.78
N GLY A 26 9.40 -6.74 -6.44
CA GLY A 26 8.03 -7.23 -6.40
C GLY A 26 7.21 -6.60 -5.27
N ILE A 27 6.07 -7.23 -4.97
CA ILE A 27 5.10 -6.73 -3.99
C ILE A 27 5.34 -7.40 -2.65
N PHE A 28 5.50 -6.58 -1.61
CA PHE A 28 5.44 -6.99 -0.23
C PHE A 28 4.01 -6.85 0.28
N GLU A 29 3.37 -7.97 0.62
CA GLU A 29 2.06 -7.98 1.26
C GLU A 29 2.20 -7.83 2.78
N PHE A 30 1.40 -6.92 3.35
CA PHE A 30 1.35 -6.59 4.77
C PHE A 30 -0.10 -6.30 5.17
N HIS A 31 -0.37 -6.33 6.49
CA HIS A 31 -1.68 -6.06 7.07
C HIS A 31 -2.86 -6.84 6.43
N GLU A 32 -3.12 -8.05 6.94
CA GLU A 32 -4.24 -8.90 6.48
C GLU A 32 -5.40 -8.89 7.48
N CYS A 33 -6.61 -8.70 6.97
CA CYS A 33 -7.84 -8.77 7.76
C CYS A 33 -8.94 -9.49 6.97
N GLY A 34 -9.18 -10.75 7.33
CA GLY A 34 -10.21 -11.57 6.71
C GLY A 34 -9.84 -11.94 5.28
N ASN A 35 -10.54 -11.36 4.31
CA ASN A 35 -10.31 -11.59 2.89
C ASN A 35 -9.59 -10.42 2.19
N VAL A 36 -9.09 -9.44 2.96
CA VAL A 36 -8.42 -8.25 2.43
C VAL A 36 -7.00 -8.16 2.99
N SER A 37 -6.00 -7.94 2.13
CA SER A 37 -4.63 -7.55 2.54
C SER A 37 -4.14 -6.33 1.74
N ILE A 38 -3.10 -5.66 2.23
CA ILE A 38 -2.47 -4.51 1.56
C ILE A 38 -1.12 -4.95 0.97
N GLY A 39 -0.82 -4.55 -0.26
CA GLY A 39 0.49 -4.72 -0.87
C GLY A 39 1.19 -3.39 -1.08
N VAL A 40 2.52 -3.39 -0.97
CA VAL A 40 3.37 -2.28 -1.41
C VAL A 40 4.52 -2.81 -2.25
N SER A 41 4.84 -2.15 -3.35
CA SER A 41 6.10 -2.31 -4.07
C SER A 41 6.86 -0.98 -4.11
N TYR A 42 8.18 -1.06 -4.20
CA TYR A 42 9.05 0.11 -4.39
C TYR A 42 9.73 -0.01 -5.75
N GLU A 43 9.34 0.85 -6.69
CA GLU A 43 9.65 0.66 -8.11
C GLU A 43 10.15 1.94 -8.78
N HIS A 44 10.91 1.78 -9.86
CA HIS A 44 11.24 2.91 -10.74
C HIS A 44 10.00 3.45 -11.46
N ILE A 45 9.70 4.72 -11.24
CA ILE A 45 8.52 5.40 -11.78
C ILE A 45 8.88 6.27 -12.99
N GLY A 46 8.46 5.81 -14.17
CA GLY A 46 8.62 6.52 -15.45
C GLY A 46 9.75 5.96 -16.33
N LEU A 47 9.57 6.06 -17.65
CA LEU A 47 10.54 5.55 -18.62
C LEU A 47 11.83 6.38 -18.60
N GLY A 48 12.94 5.75 -18.20
CA GLY A 48 14.27 6.36 -18.25
C GLY A 48 14.54 7.40 -17.16
N THR A 49 13.75 7.43 -16.09
CA THR A 49 14.02 8.24 -14.89
C THR A 49 14.73 7.39 -13.84
N HIS A 50 15.47 8.04 -12.94
CA HIS A 50 15.97 7.42 -11.71
C HIS A 50 15.02 7.66 -10.52
N CYS A 51 13.78 8.04 -10.81
CA CYS A 51 12.79 8.30 -9.78
C CYS A 51 12.22 6.96 -9.32
N VAL A 52 12.10 6.77 -8.01
CA VAL A 52 11.53 5.59 -7.38
C VAL A 52 10.35 6.02 -6.50
N GLY A 53 9.34 5.18 -6.42
CA GLY A 53 8.14 5.46 -5.65
C GLY A 53 7.47 4.20 -5.13
N TYR A 54 6.68 4.38 -4.08
CA TYR A 54 5.83 3.34 -3.50
C TYR A 54 4.54 3.22 -4.31
N ILE A 55 4.20 2.00 -4.70
CA ILE A 55 2.95 1.66 -5.38
C ILE A 55 2.19 0.71 -4.47
N PHE A 56 0.94 1.06 -4.15
CA PHE A 56 0.11 0.29 -3.24
C PHE A 56 -0.95 -0.50 -3.97
N ASN A 57 -1.36 -1.62 -3.37
CA ASN A 57 -2.38 -2.51 -3.89
C ASN A 57 -3.24 -3.06 -2.76
N LEU A 58 -4.46 -3.50 -3.07
CA LEU A 58 -5.26 -4.33 -2.19
C LEU A 58 -5.45 -5.71 -2.82
N PHE A 59 -5.45 -6.74 -2.00
CA PHE A 59 -5.83 -8.08 -2.41
C PHE A 59 -7.16 -8.42 -1.75
N VAL A 60 -8.22 -8.60 -2.52
CA VAL A 60 -9.57 -8.90 -2.00
C VAL A 60 -9.99 -10.27 -2.53
N ASN A 61 -10.16 -11.25 -1.65
CA ASN A 61 -10.38 -12.66 -2.01
C ASN A 61 -9.31 -13.22 -2.98
N GLY A 62 -8.07 -12.71 -2.88
CA GLY A 62 -6.98 -13.04 -3.81
C GLY A 62 -7.04 -12.32 -5.16
N GLU A 63 -8.02 -11.45 -5.40
CA GLU A 63 -8.05 -10.57 -6.56
C GLU A 63 -7.28 -9.28 -6.29
N TYR A 64 -6.45 -8.89 -7.26
CA TYR A 64 -5.57 -7.75 -7.16
C TYR A 64 -6.27 -6.45 -7.60
N ILE A 65 -6.24 -5.43 -6.74
CA ILE A 65 -6.78 -4.10 -6.97
C ILE A 65 -5.65 -3.09 -6.85
N ASN A 66 -5.36 -2.38 -7.93
CA ASN A 66 -4.33 -1.36 -7.95
C ASN A 66 -4.81 -0.06 -7.26
N ILE A 67 -4.02 0.49 -6.35
CA ILE A 67 -4.27 1.82 -5.78
C ILE A 67 -3.65 2.87 -6.71
N PRO A 68 -4.44 3.82 -7.23
CA PRO A 68 -3.93 4.78 -8.21
C PRO A 68 -2.80 5.63 -7.65
N SER A 69 -1.81 5.91 -8.49
CA SER A 69 -0.64 6.77 -8.24
C SER A 69 0.56 6.06 -7.60
N SER A 70 1.69 6.76 -7.61
CA SER A 70 2.91 6.40 -6.90
C SER A 70 3.23 7.48 -5.87
N TYR A 71 3.81 7.09 -4.75
CA TYR A 71 4.07 7.96 -3.61
C TYR A 71 5.57 8.04 -3.30
N ASN A 72 6.06 9.21 -2.90
CA ASN A 72 7.45 9.36 -2.47
C ASN A 72 7.64 8.94 -1.00
N ASN A 73 6.58 9.04 -0.20
CA ASN A 73 6.52 8.59 1.18
C ASN A 73 5.33 7.64 1.35
N ILE A 74 5.51 6.54 2.08
CA ILE A 74 4.45 5.55 2.34
C ILE A 74 3.21 6.19 2.97
N CYS A 75 3.38 7.17 3.86
CA CYS A 75 2.29 7.86 4.56
C CYS A 75 1.47 8.78 3.65
N ASP A 76 1.98 9.14 2.46
CA ASP A 76 1.19 9.93 1.50
C ASP A 76 -0.02 9.14 0.97
N ALA A 77 0.02 7.80 1.07
CA ALA A 77 -1.06 6.91 0.66
C ALA A 77 -2.15 6.72 1.73
N THR A 78 -1.95 7.19 2.96
CA THR A 78 -2.83 6.95 4.12
C THR A 78 -4.31 7.18 3.79
N LYS A 79 -4.63 8.35 3.23
CA LYS A 79 -6.02 8.71 2.95
C LYS A 79 -6.68 7.79 1.93
N VAL A 80 -6.03 7.57 0.78
CA VAL A 80 -6.61 6.72 -0.28
C VAL A 80 -6.72 5.28 0.17
N LEU A 81 -5.73 4.76 0.90
CA LEU A 81 -5.74 3.40 1.42
C LEU A 81 -6.84 3.19 2.45
N THR A 82 -7.05 4.17 3.34
CA THR A 82 -8.16 4.16 4.30
C THR A 82 -9.50 4.11 3.58
N GLU A 83 -9.69 4.95 2.55
CA GLU A 83 -10.92 4.98 1.77
C GLU A 83 -11.17 3.67 1.02
N GLU A 84 -10.17 3.13 0.33
CA GLU A 84 -10.30 1.88 -0.43
C GLU A 84 -10.47 0.66 0.49
N TRP A 85 -9.67 0.55 1.55
CA TRP A 85 -9.79 -0.54 2.55
C TRP A 85 -11.19 -0.61 3.14
N ASN A 86 -11.73 0.53 3.58
CA ASN A 86 -13.05 0.63 4.20
C ASN A 86 -14.22 0.36 3.23
N ARG A 87 -13.98 0.27 1.91
CA ARG A 87 -14.99 -0.16 0.93
C ARG A 87 -15.12 -1.68 0.86
N TRP A 88 -14.08 -2.42 1.24
CA TRP A 88 -14.01 -3.88 1.14
C TRP A 88 -14.18 -4.60 2.50
N GLN A 89 -14.37 -3.85 3.60
CA GLN A 89 -14.59 -4.32 4.98
C GLN A 89 -16.05 -4.21 5.45
#